data_AF-A0A6L3X8Y1-F1
#
_entry.id   AF-A0A6L3X8Y1-F1
#
_cell.length_a   1.000
_cell.length_b   1.000
_cell.length_c   1.000
_cell.angle_alpha   90.00
_cell.angle_beta   90.00
_cell.angle_gamma   90.00
#
_symmetry.space_group_name_H-M   'P 1'
#
loop_
_entity.id
_entity.type
_entity.pdbx_description
1 polymer ?
#
loop_
_entity_poly.entity_id
_entity_poly.type
_entity_poly.pdbx_seq_one_letter_code
_entity_poly.pdbx_strand_id
1 'polypeptide(L)'
;YLQLAPFGLSDFRALVRELTELAQQTDKGLLLAGQALESLRQKRRILPALSVIDRACSEAIARANRRVYRALVEPLTDSHRAKLDELLKLKAGSSITWLTWLRQAPLKPNSRHMLEHIERLKTFQLVDLPEGLGRHIHQNRLLKLAREGGQMTPKDLGKFEPQRRYATLAAVVLESTATVIDELVDLHDRILVKLFSGAKHKHQQQFQKQGKAINDKVRLYSRIGQALLEAKESGSDPYAAIEAGRSWDEFTESVC
;
A
#
# COMPACT_ATOMS: atom_id res chain seq x y z
N TYR A 1 5.77 -29.07 -53.63
CA TYR A 1 5.45 -29.69 -52.33
C TYR A 1 5.92 -28.78 -51.21
N LEU A 2 5.05 -28.47 -50.24
CA LEU A 2 5.21 -27.37 -49.24
C LEU A 2 6.41 -27.49 -48.24
N GLN A 3 7.32 -28.45 -48.41
CA GLN A 3 8.48 -28.71 -47.51
C GLN A 3 8.11 -28.71 -46.02
N LEU A 4 6.93 -29.22 -45.67
CA LEU A 4 6.47 -29.36 -44.29
C LEU A 4 6.88 -30.72 -43.72
N ALA A 5 7.36 -30.73 -42.47
CA ALA A 5 7.70 -31.95 -41.75
C ALA A 5 6.61 -32.33 -40.73
N PRO A 6 6.35 -33.63 -40.50
CA PRO A 6 5.35 -34.05 -39.51
C PRO A 6 5.74 -33.61 -38.09
N PHE A 7 4.75 -33.38 -37.25
CA PHE A 7 4.93 -33.10 -35.83
C PHE A 7 5.02 -34.40 -35.03
N GLY A 8 6.16 -34.61 -34.38
CA GLY A 8 6.41 -35.81 -33.57
C GLY A 8 6.60 -35.51 -32.08
N LEU A 9 6.87 -36.57 -31.32
CA LEU A 9 7.11 -36.49 -29.88
C LEU A 9 8.38 -35.67 -29.53
N SER A 10 9.40 -35.69 -30.38
CA SER A 10 10.59 -34.85 -30.25
C SER A 10 10.25 -33.37 -30.38
N ASP A 11 9.41 -33.00 -31.35
CA ASP A 11 8.92 -31.63 -31.54
C ASP A 11 8.06 -31.18 -30.36
N PHE A 12 7.18 -32.05 -29.84
CA PHE A 12 6.41 -31.76 -28.62
C PHE A 12 7.32 -31.43 -27.44
N ARG A 13 8.34 -32.26 -27.18
CA ARG A 13 9.28 -32.03 -26.07
C ARG A 13 10.08 -30.74 -26.27
N ALA A 14 10.48 -30.43 -27.51
CA ALA A 14 11.18 -29.19 -27.83
C ALA A 14 10.28 -27.96 -27.63
N LEU A 15 9.03 -28.05 -28.08
CA LEU A 15 8.02 -27.01 -27.92
C LEU A 15 7.75 -26.73 -26.44
N VAL A 16 7.55 -27.77 -25.62
CA VAL A 16 7.35 -27.59 -24.17
C VAL A 16 8.55 -26.91 -23.51
N ARG A 17 9.79 -27.24 -23.89
CA ARG A 17 10.99 -26.56 -23.36
C ARG A 17 11.00 -25.08 -23.72
N GLU A 18 10.76 -24.75 -24.98
CA GLU A 18 10.70 -23.37 -25.45
C GLU A 18 9.60 -22.57 -24.73
N LEU A 19 8.39 -23.14 -24.65
CA LEU A 19 7.28 -22.53 -23.93
C LEU A 19 7.55 -22.41 -22.43
N THR A 20 8.36 -23.28 -21.83
CA THR A 20 8.73 -23.17 -20.40
C THR A 20 9.55 -21.92 -20.14
N GLU A 21 10.42 -21.51 -21.07
CA GLU A 21 11.20 -20.27 -20.95
C GLU A 21 10.28 -19.05 -20.96
N LEU A 22 9.31 -19.00 -21.88
CA LEU A 22 8.29 -17.95 -21.89
C LEU A 22 7.39 -18.02 -20.64
N ALA A 23 7.05 -19.24 -20.19
CA ALA A 23 6.16 -19.45 -19.05
C ALA A 23 6.76 -19.00 -17.71
N GLN A 24 8.08 -18.82 -17.63
CA GLN A 24 8.74 -18.20 -16.48
C GLN A 24 8.45 -16.71 -16.34
N GLN A 25 7.94 -16.06 -17.40
CA GLN A 25 7.62 -14.63 -17.40
C GLN A 25 6.11 -14.38 -17.36
N THR A 26 5.33 -15.25 -18.00
CA THR A 26 3.87 -15.15 -18.12
C THR A 26 3.21 -16.52 -18.03
N ASP A 27 2.01 -16.61 -17.48
CA ASP A 27 1.20 -17.84 -17.57
C ASP A 27 -0.14 -17.62 -18.27
N LYS A 28 -0.22 -16.56 -19.07
CA LYS A 28 -1.36 -16.33 -19.95
C LYS A 28 -1.33 -17.39 -21.06
N GLY A 29 -2.20 -18.39 -20.94
CA GLY A 29 -2.28 -19.51 -21.89
C GLY A 29 -2.41 -19.08 -23.35
N LEU A 30 -3.15 -18.00 -23.62
CA LEU A 30 -3.32 -17.47 -24.98
C LEU A 30 -2.00 -17.00 -25.61
N LEU A 31 -1.11 -16.39 -24.82
CA LEU A 31 0.22 -15.96 -25.30
C LEU A 31 1.11 -17.17 -25.59
N LEU A 32 1.07 -18.19 -24.73
CA LEU A 32 1.82 -19.43 -24.93
C LEU A 32 1.33 -20.18 -26.17
N ALA A 33 0.02 -20.25 -26.40
CA ALA A 33 -0.56 -20.86 -27.59
C ALA A 33 -0.17 -20.10 -28.86
N GLY A 34 -0.20 -18.76 -28.83
CA GLY A 34 0.27 -17.92 -29.94
C GLY A 34 1.74 -18.18 -30.27
N GLN A 35 2.61 -18.18 -29.25
CA GLN A 35 4.03 -18.52 -29.41
C GLN A 35 4.23 -19.94 -29.96
N ALA A 36 3.42 -20.90 -29.49
CA ALA A 36 3.51 -22.28 -29.95
C ALA A 36 3.22 -22.41 -31.44
N LEU A 37 2.14 -21.77 -31.90
CA LEU A 37 1.76 -21.76 -33.32
C LEU A 37 2.84 -21.11 -34.18
N GLU A 38 3.39 -19.98 -33.73
CA GLU A 38 4.43 -19.26 -34.46
C GLU A 38 5.74 -20.07 -34.53
N SER A 39 6.16 -20.67 -33.42
CA SER A 39 7.34 -21.56 -33.37
C SER A 39 7.23 -22.75 -34.32
N LEU A 40 6.06 -23.41 -34.36
CA LEU A 40 5.82 -24.53 -35.26
C LEU A 40 5.81 -24.10 -36.73
N ARG A 41 5.22 -22.94 -37.03
CA ARG A 41 5.21 -22.36 -38.38
C ARG A 41 6.62 -22.03 -38.86
N GLN A 42 7.44 -21.39 -38.03
CA GLN A 42 8.84 -21.06 -38.35
C GLN A 42 9.67 -22.33 -38.62
N LYS A 43 9.43 -23.40 -37.86
CA LYS A 43 10.07 -24.71 -38.04
C LYS A 43 9.45 -25.55 -39.16
N ARG A 44 8.48 -24.99 -39.92
CA ARG A 44 7.77 -25.67 -41.02
C ARG A 44 7.18 -27.03 -40.60
N ARG A 45 6.62 -27.09 -39.38
CA ARG A 45 5.94 -28.29 -38.86
C ARG A 45 4.46 -28.25 -39.19
N ILE A 46 3.91 -29.41 -39.56
CA ILE A 46 2.46 -29.59 -39.64
C ILE A 46 1.87 -29.33 -38.25
N LEU A 47 0.89 -28.43 -38.15
CA LEU A 47 0.28 -28.10 -36.87
C LEU A 47 -0.45 -29.32 -36.30
N PRO A 48 -0.17 -29.71 -35.05
CA PRO A 48 -0.92 -30.76 -34.39
C PRO A 48 -2.32 -30.27 -33.99
N ALA A 49 -3.18 -31.18 -33.56
CA ALA A 49 -4.49 -30.83 -33.02
C ALA A 49 -4.38 -29.83 -31.86
N LEU A 50 -5.39 -28.97 -31.70
CA LEU A 50 -5.41 -27.93 -30.65
C LEU A 50 -5.22 -28.51 -29.24
N SER A 51 -5.75 -29.71 -28.96
CA SER A 51 -5.56 -30.40 -27.69
C SER A 51 -4.08 -30.71 -27.38
N VAL A 52 -3.26 -30.92 -28.40
CA VAL A 52 -1.81 -31.15 -28.24
C VAL A 52 -1.09 -29.84 -27.90
N ILE A 53 -1.53 -28.73 -28.49
CA ILE A 53 -1.00 -27.39 -28.21
C ILE A 53 -1.36 -26.98 -26.77
N ASP A 54 -2.62 -27.18 -26.38
CA ASP A 54 -3.10 -26.90 -25.02
C ASP A 54 -2.33 -27.71 -23.97
N ARG A 55 -2.12 -29.00 -24.25
CA ARG A 55 -1.28 -29.86 -23.39
C ARG A 55 0.15 -29.35 -23.30
N ALA A 56 0.76 -28.91 -24.40
CA ALA A 56 2.12 -28.36 -24.38
C ALA A 56 2.21 -27.08 -23.53
N CYS A 57 1.22 -26.18 -23.65
CA CYS A 57 1.13 -24.96 -22.86
C CYS A 57 0.95 -25.27 -21.37
N SER A 58 0.02 -26.16 -21.03
CA SER A 58 -0.23 -26.60 -19.65
C SER A 58 0.99 -27.24 -19.01
N GLU A 59 1.70 -28.09 -19.75
CA GLU A 59 2.94 -28.72 -19.26
C GLU A 59 4.06 -27.68 -19.06
N ALA A 60 4.19 -26.72 -19.97
CA ALA A 60 5.15 -25.63 -19.84
C ALA A 60 4.87 -24.75 -18.61
N ILE A 61 3.60 -24.39 -18.37
CA ILE A 61 3.18 -23.65 -17.17
C ILE A 61 3.49 -24.47 -15.90
N ALA A 62 3.16 -25.76 -15.88
CA ALA A 62 3.46 -26.61 -14.73
C ALA A 62 4.98 -26.73 -14.46
N ARG A 63 5.81 -26.78 -15.50
CA ARG A 63 7.27 -26.74 -15.37
C ARG A 63 7.77 -25.41 -14.85
N ALA A 64 7.28 -24.29 -15.38
CA ALA A 64 7.64 -22.96 -14.92
C ALA A 64 7.22 -22.72 -13.45
N ASN A 65 6.02 -23.15 -13.05
CA ASN A 65 5.57 -23.07 -11.66
C ASN A 65 6.49 -23.84 -10.72
N ARG A 66 6.90 -25.06 -11.08
CA ARG A 66 7.87 -25.83 -10.28
C ARG A 66 9.22 -25.12 -10.16
N ARG A 67 9.70 -24.46 -11.22
CA ARG A 67 10.93 -23.65 -11.16
C ARG A 67 10.78 -22.47 -10.21
N VAL A 68 9.67 -21.73 -10.30
CA VAL A 68 9.36 -20.61 -9.40
C VAL A 68 9.29 -21.07 -7.95
N TYR A 69 8.56 -22.15 -7.66
CA TYR A 69 8.43 -22.66 -6.30
C TYR A 69 9.78 -23.13 -5.76
N ARG A 70 10.57 -23.85 -6.56
CA ARG A 70 11.93 -24.25 -6.17
C ARG A 70 12.80 -23.05 -5.85
N ALA A 71 12.81 -22.02 -6.71
CA ALA A 71 13.60 -20.82 -6.49
C ALA A 71 13.21 -20.05 -5.21
N LEU A 72 11.94 -20.13 -4.77
CA LEU A 72 11.49 -19.55 -3.51
C LEU A 72 11.76 -20.43 -2.28
N VAL A 73 11.89 -21.75 -2.45
CA VAL A 73 11.95 -22.71 -1.33
C VAL A 73 13.36 -23.21 -1.05
N GLU A 74 14.20 -23.34 -2.07
CA GLU A 74 15.59 -23.83 -1.95
C GLU A 74 16.45 -22.96 -1.03
N PRO A 75 16.32 -21.61 -1.01
CA PRO A 75 17.04 -20.77 -0.05
C PRO A 75 16.47 -20.80 1.38
N LEU A 76 15.32 -21.45 1.63
CA LEU A 76 14.67 -21.43 2.94
C LEU A 76 15.26 -22.50 3.87
N THR A 77 15.69 -22.06 5.05
CA THR A 77 16.04 -22.93 6.17
C THR A 77 14.78 -23.51 6.81
N ASP A 78 14.95 -24.55 7.65
CA ASP A 78 13.83 -25.10 8.41
C ASP A 78 13.26 -24.09 9.42
N SER A 79 14.09 -23.15 9.91
CA SER A 79 13.62 -22.02 10.72
C SER A 79 12.66 -21.12 9.93
N HIS A 80 12.99 -20.76 8.69
CA HIS A 80 12.08 -19.98 7.84
C HIS A 80 10.77 -20.72 7.59
N ARG A 81 10.84 -22.03 7.29
CA ARG A 81 9.66 -22.88 7.06
C ARG A 81 8.76 -22.96 8.29
N ALA A 82 9.35 -23.15 9.47
CA ALA A 82 8.62 -23.15 10.73
C ALA A 82 7.91 -21.81 10.98
N LYS A 83 8.61 -20.68 10.78
CA LYS A 83 8.01 -19.34 10.91
C LYS A 83 6.88 -19.11 9.89
N LEU A 84 7.01 -19.60 8.66
CA LEU A 84 5.92 -19.54 7.67
C LEU A 84 4.71 -20.40 8.10
N ASP A 85 4.94 -21.57 8.67
CA ASP A 85 3.85 -22.42 9.20
C ASP A 85 3.19 -21.80 10.44
N GLU A 86 3.92 -21.06 11.29
CA GLU A 86 3.34 -20.29 12.41
C GLU A 86 2.32 -19.26 11.93
N LEU A 87 2.49 -18.68 10.73
CA LEU A 87 1.51 -17.74 10.16
C LEU A 87 0.14 -18.38 9.99
N LEU A 88 0.08 -19.70 9.78
CA LEU A 88 -1.17 -20.44 9.60
C LEU A 88 -1.86 -20.81 10.92
N LYS A 89 -1.19 -20.64 12.06
CA LYS A 89 -1.73 -20.97 13.38
C LYS A 89 -2.52 -19.80 13.98
N LEU A 90 -3.37 -20.12 14.95
CA LEU A 90 -4.11 -19.12 15.71
C LEU A 90 -3.15 -18.17 16.43
N LYS A 91 -3.41 -16.87 16.31
CA LYS A 91 -2.69 -15.85 17.08
C LYS A 91 -3.05 -16.00 18.56
N ALA A 92 -2.06 -15.98 19.43
CA ALA A 92 -2.28 -16.11 20.87
C ALA A 92 -3.31 -15.08 21.37
N GLY A 93 -4.30 -15.56 22.14
CA GLY A 93 -5.39 -14.72 22.66
C GLY A 93 -6.40 -14.24 21.61
N SER A 94 -6.43 -14.85 20.42
CA SER A 94 -7.33 -14.47 19.32
C SER A 94 -8.01 -15.68 18.68
N SER A 95 -9.15 -15.44 18.02
CA SER A 95 -9.87 -16.43 17.21
C SER A 95 -9.41 -16.48 15.75
N ILE A 96 -8.50 -15.59 15.34
CA ILE A 96 -7.96 -15.52 13.98
C ILE A 96 -6.50 -15.98 13.93
N THR A 97 -6.06 -16.41 12.75
CA THR A 97 -4.66 -16.78 12.53
C THR A 97 -3.75 -15.55 12.47
N TRP A 98 -2.45 -15.76 12.66
CA TRP A 98 -1.43 -14.73 12.44
C TRP A 98 -1.56 -14.12 11.04
N LEU A 99 -1.67 -14.95 10.00
CA LEU A 99 -1.80 -14.49 8.61
C LEU A 99 -3.08 -13.68 8.39
N THR A 100 -4.20 -14.08 8.99
CA THR A 100 -5.46 -13.33 8.91
C THR A 100 -5.33 -11.95 9.55
N TRP A 101 -4.72 -11.87 10.74
CA TRP A 101 -4.49 -10.60 11.43
C TRP A 101 -3.54 -9.69 10.63
N LEU A 102 -2.44 -10.24 10.12
CA LEU A 102 -1.45 -9.48 9.34
C LEU A 102 -2.02 -8.85 8.06
N ARG A 103 -3.07 -9.46 7.49
CA ARG A 103 -3.76 -8.96 6.30
C ARG A 103 -4.80 -7.87 6.60
N GLN A 104 -5.15 -7.63 7.87
CA GLN A 104 -6.12 -6.60 8.24
C GLN A 104 -5.44 -5.23 8.15
N ALA A 105 -5.86 -4.43 7.17
CA ALA A 105 -5.45 -3.04 7.07
C ALA A 105 -6.23 -2.19 8.11
N PRO A 106 -5.53 -1.42 8.94
CA PRO A 106 -6.12 -0.40 9.81
C PRO A 106 -7.00 0.61 9.06
N LEU A 107 -8.18 0.90 9.58
CA LEU A 107 -9.22 1.67 8.87
C LEU A 107 -9.09 3.20 9.02
N LYS A 108 -8.34 3.73 10.00
CA LYS A 108 -8.30 5.19 10.28
C LYS A 108 -6.89 5.74 10.45
N PRO A 109 -6.59 6.94 9.94
CA PRO A 109 -5.27 7.53 10.12
C PRO A 109 -5.14 8.21 11.49
N ASN A 110 -4.56 7.52 12.46
CA ASN A 110 -4.16 8.08 13.77
C ASN A 110 -2.98 7.32 14.38
N SER A 111 -2.42 7.85 15.48
CA SER A 111 -1.22 7.29 16.13
C SER A 111 -1.41 5.84 16.63
N ARG A 112 -2.63 5.44 17.00
CA ARG A 112 -2.91 4.05 17.41
C ARG A 112 -2.74 3.09 16.24
N HIS A 113 -3.28 3.44 15.08
CA HIS A 113 -3.15 2.62 13.88
C HIS A 113 -1.71 2.62 13.33
N MET A 114 -0.94 3.70 13.55
CA MET A 114 0.49 3.70 13.25
C MET A 114 1.22 2.59 14.01
N LEU A 115 0.95 2.45 15.32
CA LEU A 115 1.55 1.37 16.12
C LEU A 115 1.14 -0.01 15.61
N GLU A 116 -0.10 -0.18 15.15
CA GLU A 116 -0.59 -1.43 14.57
C GLU A 116 0.12 -1.78 13.25
N HIS A 117 0.34 -0.81 12.34
CA HIS A 117 1.17 -1.03 11.15
C HIS A 117 2.61 -1.38 11.49
N ILE A 118 3.21 -0.72 12.49
CA ILE A 118 4.55 -1.04 12.98
C ILE A 118 4.60 -2.47 13.55
N GLU A 119 3.59 -2.88 14.31
CA GLU A 119 3.50 -4.24 14.85
C GLU A 119 3.42 -5.27 13.71
N ARG A 120 2.52 -5.05 12.74
CA ARG A 120 2.39 -5.90 11.54
C ARG A 120 3.71 -6.01 10.78
N LEU A 121 4.38 -4.88 10.54
CA LEU A 121 5.68 -4.84 9.85
C LEU A 121 6.74 -5.64 10.62
N LYS A 122 6.85 -5.42 11.93
CA LYS A 122 7.77 -6.18 12.79
C LYS A 122 7.48 -7.67 12.76
N THR A 123 6.20 -8.08 12.80
CA THR A 123 5.83 -9.50 12.70
C THR A 123 6.21 -10.11 11.35
N PHE A 124 6.02 -9.39 10.24
CA PHE A 124 6.51 -9.85 8.94
C PHE A 124 8.04 -9.94 8.88
N GLN A 125 8.75 -8.96 9.43
CA GLN A 125 10.21 -8.98 9.52
C GLN A 125 10.74 -10.13 10.38
N LEU A 126 10.03 -10.53 11.42
CA LEU A 126 10.40 -11.68 12.26
C LEU A 126 10.36 -13.02 11.50
N VAL A 127 9.63 -13.12 10.38
CA VAL A 127 9.70 -14.28 9.48
C VAL A 127 11.12 -14.44 8.95
N ASP A 128 11.86 -13.34 8.79
CA ASP A 128 13.30 -13.29 8.49
C ASP A 128 13.62 -14.06 7.19
N LEU A 129 12.89 -13.76 6.12
CA LEU A 129 13.14 -14.37 4.83
C LEU A 129 14.52 -13.96 4.29
N PRO A 130 15.23 -14.87 3.58
CA PRO A 130 16.54 -14.57 3.01
C PRO A 130 16.54 -13.28 2.19
N GLU A 131 17.58 -12.45 2.37
CA GLU A 131 17.70 -11.23 1.60
C GLU A 131 17.78 -11.54 0.09
N GLY A 132 17.01 -10.81 -0.71
CA GLY A 132 16.95 -11.01 -2.14
C GLY A 132 16.18 -12.25 -2.60
N LEU A 133 15.45 -12.91 -1.70
CA LEU A 133 14.51 -13.98 -2.09
C LEU A 133 13.56 -13.47 -3.18
N GLY A 134 13.47 -14.22 -4.28
CA GLY A 134 12.64 -13.87 -5.42
C GLY A 134 13.24 -12.87 -6.42
N ARG A 135 14.45 -12.31 -6.19
CA ARG A 135 15.10 -11.39 -7.16
C ARG A 135 15.32 -12.01 -8.55
N HIS A 136 15.51 -13.34 -8.61
CA HIS A 136 15.68 -14.08 -9.88
C HIS A 136 14.36 -14.55 -10.51
N ILE A 137 13.23 -14.20 -9.91
CA ILE A 137 11.90 -14.58 -10.38
C ILE A 137 11.26 -13.36 -11.01
N HIS A 138 10.66 -13.54 -12.18
CA HIS A 138 9.97 -12.46 -12.84
C HIS A 138 8.85 -11.88 -11.96
N GLN A 139 8.81 -10.56 -11.79
CA GLN A 139 7.91 -9.87 -10.84
C GLN A 139 6.43 -10.26 -11.01
N ASN A 140 5.93 -10.34 -12.25
CA ASN A 140 4.55 -10.77 -12.51
C ASN A 140 4.21 -12.18 -11.99
N ARG A 141 5.19 -13.11 -11.96
CA ARG A 141 4.97 -14.44 -11.39
C ARG A 141 4.84 -14.36 -9.88
N LEU A 142 5.73 -13.58 -9.24
CA LEU A 142 5.74 -13.40 -7.79
C LEU A 142 4.44 -12.72 -7.32
N LEU A 143 4.04 -11.63 -7.97
CA LEU A 143 2.80 -10.92 -7.69
C LEU A 143 1.57 -11.80 -7.88
N LYS A 144 1.53 -12.60 -8.95
CA LYS A 144 0.41 -13.52 -9.17
C LYS A 144 0.32 -14.55 -8.05
N LEU A 145 1.44 -15.18 -7.69
CA LEU A 145 1.49 -16.16 -6.61
C LEU A 145 1.07 -15.55 -5.25
N ALA A 146 1.55 -14.34 -4.96
CA ALA A 146 1.17 -13.60 -3.75
C ALA A 146 -0.32 -13.26 -3.73
N ARG A 147 -0.91 -12.82 -4.85
CA ARG A 147 -2.34 -12.52 -4.96
C ARG A 147 -3.21 -13.76 -4.79
N GLU A 148 -2.87 -14.86 -5.46
CA GLU A 148 -3.57 -16.14 -5.30
C GLU A 148 -3.53 -16.59 -3.85
N GLY A 149 -2.35 -16.56 -3.22
CA GLY A 149 -2.20 -16.90 -1.80
C GLY A 149 -2.93 -15.94 -0.86
N GLY A 150 -2.96 -14.65 -1.20
CA GLY A 150 -3.64 -13.59 -0.48
C GLY A 150 -5.15 -13.78 -0.40
N GLN A 151 -5.75 -14.35 -1.45
CA GLN A 151 -7.19 -14.63 -1.54
C GLN A 151 -7.60 -15.94 -0.85
N MET A 152 -6.65 -16.80 -0.50
CA MET A 152 -6.90 -18.08 0.15
C MET A 152 -6.98 -17.96 1.66
N THR A 153 -7.79 -18.84 2.28
CA THR A 153 -7.81 -18.98 3.73
C THR A 153 -6.52 -19.66 4.22
N PRO A 154 -6.09 -19.40 5.48
CA PRO A 154 -4.95 -20.11 6.07
C PRO A 154 -5.12 -21.64 6.03
N LYS A 155 -6.35 -22.13 6.19
CA LYS A 155 -6.67 -23.57 6.11
C LYS A 155 -6.43 -24.13 4.71
N ASP A 156 -6.77 -23.39 3.66
CA ASP A 156 -6.54 -23.85 2.28
C ASP A 156 -5.06 -23.83 1.91
N LEU A 157 -4.32 -22.81 2.34
CA LEU A 157 -2.86 -22.75 2.20
C LEU A 157 -2.19 -23.93 2.92
N GLY A 158 -2.68 -24.31 4.10
CA GLY A 158 -2.17 -25.44 4.87
C GLY A 158 -2.32 -26.80 4.18
N LYS A 159 -3.27 -26.95 3.24
CA LYS A 159 -3.51 -28.20 2.48
C LYS A 159 -2.54 -28.42 1.32
N PHE A 160 -1.80 -27.39 0.90
CA PHE A 160 -0.85 -27.52 -0.20
C PHE A 160 0.31 -28.44 0.17
N GLU A 161 0.91 -29.07 -0.85
CA GLU A 161 2.15 -29.79 -0.64
C GLU A 161 3.25 -28.80 -0.22
N PRO A 162 4.28 -29.23 0.54
CA PRO A 162 5.22 -28.32 1.19
C PRO A 162 5.86 -27.30 0.24
N GLN A 163 6.21 -27.71 -0.98
CA GLN A 163 6.88 -26.85 -1.95
C GLN A 163 5.99 -25.67 -2.38
N ARG A 164 4.78 -25.91 -2.87
CA ARG A 164 3.82 -24.86 -3.19
C ARG A 164 3.42 -24.07 -1.95
N ARG A 165 3.21 -24.71 -0.80
CA ARG A 165 2.84 -24.04 0.45
C ARG A 165 3.85 -22.97 0.82
N TYR A 166 5.12 -23.33 0.96
CA TYR A 166 6.17 -22.40 1.36
C TYR A 166 6.44 -21.34 0.30
N ALA A 167 6.43 -21.70 -0.99
CA ALA A 167 6.56 -20.72 -2.06
C ALA A 167 5.43 -19.68 -2.03
N THR A 168 4.19 -20.12 -1.83
CA THR A 168 3.03 -19.23 -1.76
C THR A 168 3.09 -18.33 -0.53
N LEU A 169 3.41 -18.88 0.64
CA LEU A 169 3.54 -18.10 1.88
C LEU A 169 4.69 -17.09 1.81
N ALA A 170 5.85 -17.49 1.28
CA ALA A 170 6.97 -16.59 1.08
C ALA A 170 6.60 -15.44 0.13
N ALA A 171 5.94 -15.73 -0.99
CA ALA A 171 5.46 -14.69 -1.91
C ALA A 171 4.45 -13.74 -1.24
N VAL A 172 3.51 -14.27 -0.46
CA VAL A 172 2.56 -13.46 0.32
C VAL A 172 3.28 -12.57 1.33
N VAL A 173 4.26 -13.09 2.07
CA VAL A 173 5.03 -12.32 3.05
C VAL A 173 5.82 -11.21 2.38
N LEU A 174 6.52 -11.49 1.27
CA LEU A 174 7.28 -10.49 0.52
C LEU A 174 6.38 -9.34 0.05
N GLU A 175 5.25 -9.67 -0.60
CA GLU A 175 4.30 -8.67 -1.09
C GLU A 175 3.64 -7.91 0.05
N SER A 176 3.18 -8.61 1.09
CA SER A 176 2.50 -7.96 2.22
C SER A 176 3.45 -7.06 3.03
N THR A 177 4.73 -7.41 3.10
CA THR A 177 5.75 -6.54 3.73
C THR A 177 5.87 -5.24 2.96
N ALA A 178 5.93 -5.28 1.63
CA ALA A 178 5.96 -4.09 0.79
C ALA A 178 4.67 -3.26 0.96
N THR A 179 3.50 -3.90 0.90
CA THR A 179 2.21 -3.22 1.13
C THR A 179 2.15 -2.52 2.49
N VAL A 180 2.58 -3.17 3.58
CA VAL A 180 2.57 -2.56 4.92
C VAL A 180 3.53 -1.39 5.02
N ILE A 181 4.68 -1.44 4.33
CA ILE A 181 5.61 -0.30 4.26
C ILE A 181 4.94 0.89 3.57
N ASP A 182 4.31 0.66 2.41
CA ASP A 182 3.60 1.71 1.67
C ASP A 182 2.45 2.30 2.50
N GLU A 183 1.65 1.45 3.16
CA GLU A 183 0.59 1.88 4.08
C GLU A 183 1.12 2.74 5.24
N LEU A 184 2.29 2.38 5.79
CA LEU A 184 2.92 3.09 6.89
C LEU A 184 3.41 4.47 6.45
N VAL A 185 4.04 4.56 5.27
CA VAL A 185 4.47 5.84 4.66
C VAL A 185 3.27 6.73 4.39
N ASP A 186 2.22 6.21 3.75
CA ASP A 186 0.98 6.94 3.49
C ASP A 186 0.33 7.47 4.77
N LEU A 187 0.31 6.64 5.83
CA LEU A 187 -0.24 7.03 7.11
C LEU A 187 0.59 8.14 7.78
N HIS A 188 1.92 8.03 7.71
CA HIS A 188 2.84 9.04 8.22
C HIS A 188 2.57 10.40 7.56
N ASP A 189 2.48 10.43 6.24
CA ASP A 189 2.23 11.65 5.46
C ASP A 189 0.88 12.29 5.82
N ARG A 190 -0.18 11.48 5.95
CA ARG A 190 -1.50 11.97 6.36
C ARG A 190 -1.50 12.57 7.77
N ILE A 191 -0.76 11.97 8.70
CA ILE A 191 -0.63 12.48 10.07
C ILE A 191 0.08 13.84 10.05
N LEU A 192 1.19 13.96 9.31
CA LEU A 192 1.93 15.22 9.17
C LEU A 192 1.05 16.32 8.56
N VAL A 193 0.37 16.05 7.45
CA VAL A 193 -0.55 17.02 6.81
C VAL A 193 -1.62 17.51 7.78
N LYS A 194 -2.21 16.61 8.57
CA LYS A 194 -3.23 16.97 9.56
C LYS A 194 -2.66 17.84 10.68
N LEU A 195 -1.46 17.53 11.17
CA LEU A 195 -0.78 18.31 12.21
C LEU A 195 -0.47 19.74 11.72
N PHE A 196 0.13 19.88 10.54
CA PHE A 196 0.43 21.18 9.94
C PHE A 196 -0.83 22.00 9.65
N SER A 197 -1.87 21.36 9.12
CA SER A 197 -3.16 22.02 8.88
C SER A 197 -3.79 22.51 10.18
N GLY A 198 -3.76 21.70 11.24
CA GLY A 198 -4.23 22.08 12.57
C GLY A 198 -3.46 23.25 13.16
N ALA A 199 -2.13 23.27 13.03
CA ALA A 199 -1.28 24.38 13.46
C ALA A 199 -1.59 25.67 12.69
N LYS A 200 -1.71 25.59 11.36
CA LYS A 200 -2.08 26.73 10.49
C LYS A 200 -3.45 27.30 10.85
N HIS A 201 -4.45 26.45 11.06
CA HIS A 201 -5.78 26.90 11.47
C HIS A 201 -5.78 27.57 12.84
N LYS A 202 -5.06 27.01 13.83
CA LYS A 202 -4.91 27.65 15.14
C LYS A 202 -4.24 29.01 15.04
N HIS A 203 -3.16 29.11 14.27
CA HIS A 203 -2.46 30.37 14.03
C HIS A 203 -3.38 31.41 13.35
N GLN A 204 -4.10 31.00 12.30
CA GLN A 204 -5.04 31.88 11.60
C GLN A 204 -6.18 32.36 12.52
N GLN A 205 -6.76 31.47 13.33
CA GLN A 205 -7.78 31.85 14.31
C GLN A 205 -7.24 32.83 15.36
N GLN A 206 -6.02 32.61 15.86
CA GLN A 206 -5.39 33.51 16.83
C GLN A 206 -5.10 34.88 16.21
N PHE A 207 -4.57 34.91 14.99
CA PHE A 207 -4.31 36.13 14.25
C PHE A 207 -5.61 36.92 13.97
N GLN A 208 -6.69 36.24 13.54
CA GLN A 208 -8.00 36.87 13.35
C GLN A 208 -8.57 37.45 14.66
N LYS A 209 -8.46 36.73 15.77
CA LYS A 209 -8.89 37.22 17.09
C LYS A 209 -8.10 38.46 17.51
N GLN A 210 -6.78 38.43 17.35
CA GLN A 210 -5.91 39.58 17.65
C GLN A 210 -6.23 40.78 16.74
N GLY A 211 -6.39 40.55 15.43
CA GLY A 211 -6.74 41.59 14.47
C GLY A 211 -8.10 42.23 14.76
N LYS A 212 -9.10 41.44 15.19
CA LYS A 212 -10.40 41.97 15.63
C LYS A 212 -10.24 42.87 16.86
N ALA A 213 -9.52 42.42 17.88
CA ALA A 213 -9.28 43.20 19.09
C ALA A 213 -8.54 44.52 18.80
N ILE A 214 -7.54 44.49 17.90
CA ILE A 214 -6.82 45.69 17.46
C ILE A 214 -7.76 46.65 16.73
N ASN A 215 -8.56 46.16 15.78
CA ASN A 215 -9.51 47.00 15.04
C ASN A 215 -10.58 47.61 15.96
N ASP A 216 -11.05 46.87 16.94
CA ASP A 216 -12.00 47.36 17.94
C ASP A 216 -11.39 48.50 18.78
N LYS A 217 -10.11 48.38 19.19
CA LYS A 217 -9.37 49.47 19.87
C LYS A 217 -9.15 50.68 18.95
N VAL A 218 -8.76 50.50 17.69
CA VAL A 218 -8.58 51.61 16.74
C VAL A 218 -9.90 52.36 16.49
N ARG A 219 -11.01 51.63 16.32
CA ARG A 219 -12.35 52.22 16.18
C ARG A 219 -12.76 52.99 17.43
N LEU A 220 -12.45 52.46 18.61
CA LEU A 220 -12.72 53.15 19.88
C LEU A 220 -11.97 54.48 19.94
N TYR A 221 -10.65 54.48 19.69
CA TYR A 221 -9.86 55.70 19.70
C TYR A 221 -10.30 56.71 18.64
N SER A 222 -10.73 56.26 17.46
CA SER A 222 -11.27 57.14 16.43
C SER A 222 -12.56 57.84 16.87
N ARG A 223 -13.47 57.14 17.56
CA ARG A 223 -14.71 57.75 18.08
C ARG A 223 -14.43 58.76 19.19
N ILE A 224 -13.50 58.42 20.09
CA ILE A 224 -13.06 59.32 21.15
C ILE A 224 -12.42 60.58 20.55
N GLY A 225 -11.55 60.41 19.55
CA GLY A 225 -10.95 61.53 18.82
C GLY A 225 -12.00 62.43 18.15
N GLN A 226 -13.05 61.84 17.55
CA GLN A 226 -14.17 62.61 17.00
C GLN A 226 -14.94 63.38 18.07
N ALA A 227 -15.32 62.73 19.17
CA ALA A 227 -16.04 63.39 20.27
C ALA A 227 -15.24 64.56 20.87
N LEU A 228 -13.91 64.41 20.99
CA LEU A 228 -13.02 65.48 21.45
C LEU A 228 -12.91 66.64 20.46
N LEU A 229 -12.87 66.35 19.16
CA LEU A 229 -12.86 67.39 18.11
C LEU A 229 -14.18 68.18 18.12
N GLU A 230 -15.32 67.49 18.20
CA GLU A 230 -16.65 68.11 18.29
C GLU A 230 -16.83 68.95 19.56
N ALA A 231 -16.37 68.45 20.71
CA ALA A 231 -16.38 69.21 21.97
C ALA A 231 -15.54 70.50 21.86
N LYS A 232 -14.37 70.42 21.23
CA LYS A 232 -13.50 71.58 21.00
C LYS A 232 -14.15 72.61 20.06
N GLU A 233 -14.82 72.17 19.00
CA GLU A 233 -15.49 73.07 18.05
C GLU A 233 -16.73 73.74 18.65
N SER A 234 -17.45 73.03 19.52
CA SER A 234 -18.67 73.53 20.19
C SER A 234 -18.40 74.30 21.49
N GLY A 235 -17.16 74.28 22.01
CA GLY A 235 -16.82 74.87 23.31
C GLY A 235 -17.35 74.08 24.51
N SER A 236 -17.68 72.80 24.32
CA SER A 236 -18.23 71.90 25.33
C SER A 236 -17.14 71.23 26.17
N ASP A 237 -17.49 70.69 27.34
CA ASP A 237 -16.54 69.96 28.20
C ASP A 237 -16.08 68.64 27.52
N PRO A 238 -14.77 68.48 27.24
CA PRO A 238 -14.23 67.27 26.61
C PRO A 238 -14.40 66.01 27.46
N TYR A 239 -14.47 66.10 28.79
CA TYR A 239 -14.66 64.92 29.64
C TYR A 239 -16.11 64.44 29.58
N ALA A 240 -17.07 65.36 29.64
CA ALA A 240 -18.49 65.06 29.44
C ALA A 240 -18.78 64.46 28.05
N ALA A 241 -18.05 64.89 27.02
CA ALA A 241 -18.19 64.35 25.66
C ALA A 241 -17.70 62.90 25.51
N ILE A 242 -16.66 62.50 26.25
CA ILE A 242 -16.22 61.10 26.33
C ILE A 242 -17.26 60.27 27.09
N GLU A 243 -17.75 60.77 28.22
CA GLU A 243 -18.74 60.08 29.06
C GLU A 243 -20.10 59.86 28.37
N ALA A 244 -20.49 60.78 27.47
CA ALA A 244 -21.71 60.65 26.68
C ALA A 244 -21.71 59.42 25.74
N GLY A 245 -20.52 58.96 25.33
CA GLY A 245 -20.36 57.77 24.49
C GLY A 245 -20.17 56.47 25.27
N ARG A 246 -19.64 56.54 26.50
CA ARG A 246 -19.34 55.40 27.37
C ARG A 246 -18.94 55.85 28.79
N SER A 247 -19.19 55.06 29.84
CA SER A 247 -18.73 55.39 31.20
C SER A 247 -17.20 55.46 31.33
N TRP A 248 -16.72 56.26 32.29
CA TRP A 248 -15.28 56.46 32.54
C TRP A 248 -14.56 55.18 32.97
N ASP A 249 -15.24 54.27 33.67
CA ASP A 249 -14.71 52.97 34.07
C ASP A 249 -14.42 52.08 32.87
N GLU A 250 -15.37 51.97 31.93
CA GLU A 250 -15.19 51.17 30.72
C GLU A 250 -14.14 51.78 29.74
N PHE A 251 -13.93 53.10 29.80
CA PHE A 251 -12.82 53.75 29.10
C PHE A 251 -11.48 53.39 29.73
N THR A 252 -11.38 53.47 31.06
CA THR A 252 -10.15 53.12 31.80
C THR A 252 -9.73 51.67 31.57
N GLU A 253 -10.69 50.73 31.57
CA GLU A 253 -10.45 49.32 31.22
C GLU A 253 -9.98 49.11 29.78
N SER A 254 -10.31 50.01 28.86
CA SER A 254 -9.94 49.88 27.45
C SER A 254 -8.50 50.33 27.14
N VAL A 255 -7.97 51.24 27.97
CA VAL A 255 -6.64 51.86 27.86
C VAL A 255 -5.58 51.08 28.65
N CYS A 256 -5.98 50.45 29.76
CA CYS A 256 -5.17 49.48 30.51
C CYS A 256 -5.00 48.15 29.74
#